data_AF-A0A533RYX2-F1
#
_entry.id   AF-A0A533RYX2-F1
#
_cell.length_a   1.000
_cell.length_b   1.000
_cell.length_c   1.000
_cell.angle_alpha   90.00
_cell.angle_beta   90.00
_cell.angle_gamma   90.00
#
_symmetry.space_group_name_H-M   'P 1'
#
loop_
_entity.id
_entity.type
_entity.pdbx_description
1 polymer ?
#
loop_
_entity_poly.entity_id
_entity_poly.type
_entity_poly.pdbx_seq_one_letter_code
_entity_poly.pdbx_strand_id
1 'polypeptide(L)'
;MWPEVTTWQTGVHAKITCTVCHVDYKADDFKSAHDSATFAKPITIKRPIPNEACTGCHAMENRTATPLPDLIIPHDRHGKANVACLDCHRFVAHGNIGERKVTTRAQFANYDQWNPQMAKQAAPDVQRRPNMFVCIKCHEQRKVTTKCAVCHYYPDRKSLPSHENPAWGSVHGKTGRQDVSNCAKCHYDKESQKFATPSTGDVIADFARANSYCYGCHLKRPPNHDGTWMAKHPQMAANRGLPNCFACHDKEQPRQNVTGTYCNTCHWFKDAPVPAPKKK
;
A
#
# COMPACT_ATOMS: atom_id res chain seq x y z
N MET A 1 -0.45 24.77 -4.99
CA MET A 1 -1.31 23.63 -4.57
C MET A 1 -0.67 22.26 -4.84
N TRP A 2 0.62 22.13 -4.53
CA TRP A 2 1.30 20.84 -4.56
C TRP A 2 0.95 20.06 -3.29
N PRO A 3 0.85 18.71 -3.35
CA PRO A 3 1.10 17.81 -4.48
C PRO A 3 -0.08 17.50 -5.41
N GLU A 4 -1.28 18.01 -5.14
CA GLU A 4 -2.52 17.60 -5.81
C GLU A 4 -2.52 17.99 -7.28
N VAL A 5 -2.00 19.18 -7.61
CA VAL A 5 -1.89 19.62 -9.00
C VAL A 5 -0.93 18.75 -9.80
N THR A 6 0.24 18.38 -9.26
CA THR A 6 1.21 17.54 -10.00
C THR A 6 0.73 16.10 -10.12
N THR A 7 0.05 15.57 -9.10
CA THR A 7 -0.57 14.25 -9.23
C THR A 7 -1.73 14.25 -10.23
N TRP A 8 -2.52 15.31 -10.33
CA TRP A 8 -3.54 15.45 -11.38
C TRP A 8 -2.92 15.53 -12.78
N GLN A 9 -1.87 16.33 -12.97
CA GLN A 9 -1.15 16.49 -14.24
C GLN A 9 -0.59 15.19 -14.82
N THR A 10 -0.37 14.17 -13.98
CA THR A 10 0.20 12.88 -14.42
C THR A 10 -0.86 11.84 -14.74
N GLY A 11 -2.14 12.12 -14.49
CA GLY A 11 -3.25 11.19 -14.73
C GLY A 11 -3.95 11.40 -16.07
N VAL A 12 -4.84 10.45 -16.41
CA VAL A 12 -5.66 10.51 -17.64
C VAL A 12 -6.67 11.67 -17.66
N HIS A 13 -6.90 12.32 -16.51
CA HIS A 13 -7.77 13.48 -16.36
C HIS A 13 -7.03 14.82 -16.36
N ALA A 14 -5.74 14.86 -16.70
CA ALA A 14 -4.90 16.07 -16.69
C ALA A 14 -5.39 17.23 -17.60
N LYS A 15 -6.41 16.99 -18.43
CA LYS A 15 -7.04 18.01 -19.28
C LYS A 15 -8.40 18.50 -18.75
N ILE A 16 -8.86 17.96 -17.61
CA ILE A 16 -10.14 18.29 -16.98
C ILE A 16 -9.88 19.23 -15.81
N THR A 17 -10.53 20.39 -15.80
CA THR A 17 -10.37 21.38 -14.73
C THR A 17 -10.87 20.85 -13.38
N CYS A 18 -10.25 21.28 -12.28
CA CYS A 18 -10.56 20.79 -10.93
C CYS A 18 -12.05 20.92 -10.56
N THR A 19 -12.69 22.00 -11.02
CA THR A 19 -14.10 22.35 -10.73
C THR A 19 -15.11 21.43 -11.39
N VAL A 20 -14.74 20.69 -12.44
CA VAL A 20 -15.63 19.70 -13.08
C VAL A 20 -15.92 18.56 -12.11
N CYS A 21 -14.90 18.10 -11.38
CA CYS A 21 -15.04 17.02 -10.41
C CYS A 21 -15.38 17.55 -9.02
N HIS A 22 -14.73 18.62 -8.59
CA HIS A 22 -14.98 19.21 -7.29
C HIS A 22 -15.99 20.36 -7.43
N VAL A 23 -17.28 20.02 -7.47
CA VAL A 23 -18.36 20.98 -7.80
C VAL A 23 -18.49 22.14 -6.81
N ASP A 24 -18.15 21.93 -5.53
CA ASP A 24 -18.15 23.00 -4.50
C ASP A 24 -16.77 23.65 -4.30
N TYR A 25 -15.84 23.42 -5.23
CA TYR A 25 -14.47 23.89 -5.11
C TYR A 25 -14.35 25.37 -5.46
N LYS A 26 -13.90 26.15 -4.48
CA LYS A 26 -13.49 27.54 -4.68
C LYS A 26 -11.97 27.59 -4.79
N ALA A 27 -11.47 27.78 -6.01
CA ALA A 27 -10.03 27.73 -6.29
C ALA A 27 -9.22 28.69 -5.42
N ASP A 28 -9.75 29.89 -5.18
CA ASP A 28 -9.07 30.94 -4.42
C ASP A 28 -8.84 30.53 -2.96
N ASP A 29 -9.83 29.93 -2.29
CA ASP A 29 -9.70 29.48 -0.89
C ASP A 29 -8.54 28.49 -0.73
N PHE A 30 -8.40 27.54 -1.66
CA PHE A 30 -7.33 26.55 -1.61
C PHE A 30 -5.99 27.11 -2.04
N LYS A 31 -5.97 28.06 -2.99
CA LYS A 31 -4.76 28.78 -3.36
C LYS A 31 -4.23 29.58 -2.19
N SER A 32 -5.07 30.37 -1.52
CA SER A 32 -4.69 31.14 -0.33
C SER A 32 -4.22 30.23 0.81
N ALA A 33 -4.92 29.12 1.07
CA ALA A 33 -4.49 28.15 2.07
C ALA A 33 -3.13 27.51 1.72
N HIS A 34 -2.89 27.23 0.44
CA HIS A 34 -1.63 26.66 -0.03
C HIS A 34 -0.48 27.66 0.07
N ASP A 35 -0.67 28.89 -0.43
CA ASP A 35 0.33 29.95 -0.42
C ASP A 35 0.72 30.36 1.01
N SER A 36 -0.22 30.29 1.96
CA SER A 36 0.02 30.54 3.39
C SER A 36 0.48 29.29 4.17
N ALA A 37 0.58 28.13 3.52
CA ALA A 37 0.87 26.84 4.15
C ALA A 37 -0.06 26.45 5.32
N THR A 38 -1.28 26.99 5.37
CA THR A 38 -2.27 26.79 6.46
C THR A 38 -3.18 25.58 6.26
N PHE A 39 -2.88 24.72 5.29
CA PHE A 39 -3.67 23.53 4.99
C PHE A 39 -3.26 22.30 5.83
N ALA A 40 -4.21 21.39 6.04
CA ALA A 40 -3.97 20.14 6.74
C ALA A 40 -3.12 19.17 5.90
N LYS A 41 -2.11 18.55 6.52
CA LYS A 41 -1.24 17.54 5.92
C LYS A 41 -1.48 16.16 6.59
N PRO A 42 -1.61 15.05 5.83
CA PRO A 42 -1.76 15.00 4.37
C PRO A 42 -3.10 15.59 3.91
N ILE A 43 -3.11 16.14 2.69
CA ILE A 43 -4.34 16.67 2.08
C ILE A 43 -5.27 15.49 1.76
N THR A 44 -6.53 15.62 2.17
CA THR A 44 -7.56 14.60 1.98
C THR A 44 -8.85 15.23 1.47
N ILE A 45 -9.64 14.46 0.74
CA ILE A 45 -10.95 14.88 0.26
C ILE A 45 -11.88 15.00 1.47
N LYS A 46 -12.32 16.23 1.78
CA LYS A 46 -13.27 16.50 2.87
C LYS A 46 -14.73 16.33 2.44
N ARG A 47 -15.02 16.60 1.16
CA ARG A 47 -16.36 16.52 0.58
C ARG A 47 -16.35 15.50 -0.57
N PRO A 48 -17.24 14.50 -0.54
CA PRO A 48 -17.28 13.48 -1.57
C PRO A 48 -17.62 14.11 -2.92
N ILE A 49 -17.02 13.59 -3.99
CA ILE A 49 -17.35 13.99 -5.36
C ILE A 49 -18.65 13.27 -5.74
N PRO A 50 -19.67 14.01 -6.21
CA PRO A 50 -20.94 13.42 -6.62
C PRO A 50 -20.77 12.51 -7.84
N ASN A 51 -21.65 11.51 -8.00
CA ASN A 51 -21.61 10.58 -9.14
C ASN A 51 -21.82 11.33 -10.46
N GLU A 52 -22.62 12.39 -10.44
CA GLU A 52 -22.98 13.25 -11.57
C GLU A 52 -21.75 13.86 -12.24
N ALA A 53 -20.71 14.17 -11.45
CA ALA A 53 -19.44 14.67 -11.98
C ALA A 53 -18.72 13.62 -12.85
N CYS A 54 -18.91 12.34 -12.55
CA CYS A 54 -18.35 11.24 -13.33
C CYS A 54 -19.23 10.91 -14.55
N THR A 55 -20.54 10.84 -14.36
CA THR A 55 -21.50 10.46 -15.42
C THR A 55 -21.72 11.54 -16.46
N GLY A 56 -21.35 12.80 -16.17
CA GLY A 56 -21.32 13.87 -17.18
C GLY A 56 -20.41 13.56 -18.39
N CYS A 57 -19.37 12.72 -18.18
CA CYS A 57 -18.48 12.26 -19.25
C CYS A 57 -18.53 10.74 -19.47
N HIS A 58 -18.89 9.95 -18.45
CA HIS A 58 -18.94 8.49 -18.51
C HIS A 58 -20.37 7.96 -18.59
N ALA A 59 -20.84 7.66 -19.81
CA ALA A 59 -22.12 7.01 -20.04
C ALA A 59 -22.05 5.52 -19.66
N MET A 60 -22.47 5.16 -18.45
CA MET A 60 -22.37 3.79 -17.94
C MET A 60 -23.31 2.80 -18.62
N GLU A 61 -24.41 3.27 -19.21
CA GLU A 61 -25.43 2.44 -19.87
C GLU A 61 -24.91 1.77 -21.16
N ASN A 62 -24.03 2.47 -21.88
CA ASN A 62 -23.51 2.03 -23.19
C ASN A 62 -22.02 1.70 -23.16
N ARG A 63 -21.40 1.71 -21.96
CA ARG A 63 -19.98 1.45 -21.81
C ARG A 63 -19.73 -0.01 -21.52
N THR A 64 -18.97 -0.67 -22.39
CA THR A 64 -18.32 -1.93 -22.04
C THR A 64 -17.27 -1.67 -20.97
N ALA A 65 -17.56 -2.06 -19.73
CA ALA A 65 -16.57 -2.01 -18.67
C ALA A 65 -15.43 -2.98 -19.00
N THR A 66 -14.20 -2.47 -18.98
CA THR A 66 -12.97 -3.26 -19.14
C THR A 66 -12.28 -3.39 -17.78
N PRO A 67 -12.77 -4.29 -16.89
CA PRO A 67 -12.07 -4.56 -15.64
C PRO A 67 -10.68 -5.15 -15.93
N LEU A 68 -9.85 -5.24 -14.89
CA LEU A 68 -8.60 -6.00 -15.00
C LEU A 68 -8.92 -7.42 -15.54
N PRO A 69 -8.08 -8.01 -16.41
CA PRO A 69 -8.42 -9.24 -17.14
C PRO A 69 -8.85 -10.45 -16.29
N ASP A 70 -8.50 -10.45 -15.01
CA ASP A 70 -8.81 -11.51 -14.06
C ASP A 70 -10.06 -11.23 -13.20
N LEU A 71 -10.62 -10.01 -13.25
CA LEU A 71 -11.68 -9.59 -12.34
C LEU A 71 -13.07 -9.59 -12.99
N ILE A 72 -14.00 -10.29 -12.34
CA ILE A 72 -15.43 -10.28 -12.63
C ILE A 72 -16.07 -9.16 -11.83
N ILE A 73 -16.34 -8.02 -12.48
CA ILE A 73 -16.94 -6.83 -11.83
C ILE A 73 -18.17 -6.38 -12.62
N PRO A 74 -19.37 -6.92 -12.29
CA PRO A 74 -20.62 -6.50 -12.93
C PRO A 74 -21.00 -5.09 -12.45
N HIS A 75 -20.65 -4.06 -13.21
CA HIS A 75 -20.85 -2.66 -12.81
C HIS A 75 -22.34 -2.32 -12.67
N ASP A 76 -23.21 -2.93 -13.47
CA ASP A 76 -24.67 -2.75 -13.40
C ASP A 76 -25.22 -3.19 -12.04
N ARG A 77 -24.74 -4.32 -11.50
CA ARG A 77 -25.14 -4.83 -10.20
C ARG A 77 -24.69 -3.91 -9.07
N HIS A 78 -23.49 -3.34 -9.18
CA HIS A 78 -22.99 -2.36 -8.19
C HIS A 78 -23.79 -1.05 -8.27
N GLY A 79 -24.12 -0.58 -9.47
CA GLY A 79 -24.96 0.59 -9.68
C GLY A 79 -26.36 0.41 -9.08
N LYS A 80 -27.03 -0.71 -9.36
CA LYS A 80 -28.34 -1.07 -8.77
C LYS A 80 -28.29 -1.19 -7.23
N ALA A 81 -27.13 -1.53 -6.67
CA ALA A 81 -26.90 -1.57 -5.24
C ALA A 81 -26.49 -0.22 -4.63
N ASN A 82 -26.65 0.89 -5.38
CA ASN A 82 -26.30 2.25 -4.97
C ASN A 82 -24.85 2.35 -4.45
N VAL A 83 -23.90 1.73 -5.16
CA VAL A 83 -22.46 1.93 -4.92
C VAL A 83 -22.01 3.17 -5.69
N ALA A 84 -21.40 4.13 -4.99
CA ALA A 84 -20.94 5.37 -5.61
C ALA A 84 -19.68 5.15 -6.45
N CYS A 85 -19.46 5.97 -7.47
CA CYS A 85 -18.28 5.86 -8.35
C CYS A 85 -16.98 5.92 -7.54
N LEU A 86 -16.91 6.83 -6.56
CA LEU A 86 -15.73 7.01 -5.72
C LEU A 86 -15.51 5.91 -4.69
N ASP A 87 -16.51 5.06 -4.39
CA ASP A 87 -16.30 3.91 -3.49
C ASP A 87 -15.19 2.99 -4.02
N CYS A 88 -15.08 2.89 -5.34
CA CYS A 88 -14.02 2.15 -6.03
C CYS A 88 -12.97 3.05 -6.71
N HIS A 89 -13.38 4.19 -7.30
CA HIS A 89 -12.53 4.99 -8.19
C HIS A 89 -11.92 6.25 -7.57
N ARG A 90 -11.97 6.42 -6.23
CA ARG A 90 -11.40 7.61 -5.53
C ARG A 90 -9.92 7.91 -5.77
N PHE A 91 -9.18 6.99 -6.40
CA PHE A 91 -7.76 7.14 -6.66
C PHE A 91 -7.42 7.68 -8.05
N VAL A 92 -8.40 7.81 -8.95
CA VAL A 92 -8.18 8.03 -10.38
C VAL A 92 -7.35 9.28 -10.68
N ALA A 93 -7.60 10.38 -9.97
CA ALA A 93 -6.98 11.69 -10.21
C ALA A 93 -5.68 11.90 -9.42
N HIS A 94 -5.57 11.38 -8.20
CA HIS A 94 -4.43 11.69 -7.30
C HIS A 94 -3.60 10.48 -6.86
N GLY A 95 -3.95 9.26 -7.27
CA GLY A 95 -3.20 8.05 -6.93
C GLY A 95 -3.15 7.72 -5.43
N ASN A 96 -4.16 8.17 -4.69
CA ASN A 96 -4.33 7.92 -3.26
C ASN A 96 -3.19 8.37 -2.34
N ILE A 97 -2.43 9.41 -2.72
CA ILE A 97 -1.24 9.83 -1.95
C ILE A 97 -1.57 10.27 -0.51
N GLY A 98 -2.78 10.79 -0.27
CA GLY A 98 -3.26 11.20 1.05
C GLY A 98 -3.53 10.01 1.98
N GLU A 99 -4.36 9.04 1.58
CA GLU A 99 -4.64 7.85 2.41
C GLU A 99 -3.39 6.99 2.61
N ARG A 100 -2.51 6.94 1.59
CA ARG A 100 -1.22 6.23 1.66
C ARG A 100 -0.15 6.97 2.46
N LYS A 101 -0.47 8.16 3.00
CA LYS A 101 0.44 9.03 3.76
C LYS A 101 1.78 9.24 3.05
N VAL A 102 1.77 9.35 1.71
CA VAL A 102 3.00 9.42 0.91
C VAL A 102 3.83 10.62 1.33
N THR A 103 3.18 11.74 1.64
CA THR A 103 3.85 12.98 2.05
C THR A 103 4.42 12.96 3.47
N THR A 104 4.29 11.88 4.24
CA THR A 104 5.00 11.74 5.52
C THR A 104 6.37 11.08 5.35
N ARG A 105 6.68 10.61 4.15
CA ARG A 105 7.96 9.98 3.82
C ARG A 105 8.98 11.08 3.48
N ALA A 106 10.21 10.95 3.96
CA ALA A 106 11.24 12.00 3.83
C ALA A 106 11.40 12.52 2.38
N GLN A 107 11.36 11.62 1.39
CA GLN A 107 11.49 11.95 -0.03
C GLN A 107 10.34 12.77 -0.63
N PHE A 108 9.18 12.81 0.03
CA PHE A 108 7.95 13.46 -0.45
C PHE A 108 7.41 14.50 0.54
N ALA A 109 8.10 14.70 1.67
CA ALA A 109 7.64 15.54 2.78
C ALA A 109 7.73 17.04 2.47
N ASN A 110 8.65 17.43 1.60
CA ASN A 110 8.78 18.82 1.17
C ASN A 110 7.82 19.11 0.01
N TYR A 111 6.74 19.84 0.32
CA TYR A 111 5.68 20.17 -0.64
C TYR A 111 6.18 21.11 -1.77
N ASP A 112 7.21 21.90 -1.51
CA ASP A 112 7.76 22.87 -2.48
C ASP A 112 8.64 22.19 -3.54
N GLN A 113 9.09 20.96 -3.29
CA GLN A 113 9.92 20.20 -4.22
C GLN A 113 9.11 19.32 -5.19
N TRP A 114 7.78 19.32 -5.07
CA TRP A 114 6.93 18.50 -5.92
C TRP A 114 6.94 18.98 -7.36
N ASN A 115 7.21 18.03 -8.25
CA ASN A 115 7.22 18.21 -9.69
C ASN A 115 6.58 16.97 -10.37
N PRO A 116 6.30 17.01 -11.68
CA PRO A 116 5.64 15.90 -12.36
C PRO A 116 6.39 14.57 -12.28
N GLN A 117 7.74 14.59 -12.21
CA GLN A 117 8.54 13.37 -12.06
C GLN A 117 8.36 12.76 -10.67
N MET A 118 8.43 13.57 -9.62
CA MET A 118 8.16 13.15 -8.24
C MET A 118 6.72 12.65 -8.10
N ALA A 119 5.75 13.32 -8.74
CA ALA A 119 4.36 12.89 -8.73
C ALA A 119 4.16 11.54 -9.44
N LYS A 120 4.84 11.26 -10.54
CA LYS A 120 4.81 9.92 -11.18
C LYS A 120 5.35 8.83 -10.26
N GLN A 121 6.37 9.14 -9.45
CA GLN A 121 6.93 8.20 -8.47
C GLN A 121 5.97 7.99 -7.29
N ALA A 122 5.34 9.06 -6.79
CA ALA A 122 4.38 9.01 -5.68
C ALA A 122 3.03 8.37 -6.04
N ALA A 123 2.54 8.63 -7.26
CA ALA A 123 1.22 8.26 -7.75
C ALA A 123 1.27 7.50 -9.12
N PRO A 124 1.98 6.36 -9.19
CA PRO A 124 2.06 5.57 -10.42
C PRO A 124 0.68 4.99 -10.79
N ASP A 125 0.47 4.66 -12.06
CA ASP A 125 -0.84 4.25 -12.61
C ASP A 125 -1.54 3.11 -11.86
N VAL A 126 -0.79 2.22 -11.24
CA VAL A 126 -1.37 1.17 -10.41
C VAL A 126 -2.10 1.68 -9.19
N GLN A 127 -1.61 2.77 -8.58
CA GLN A 127 -2.18 3.36 -7.38
C GLN A 127 -3.41 4.21 -7.72
N ARG A 128 -3.74 4.33 -9.01
CA ARG A 128 -4.95 4.97 -9.54
C ARG A 128 -6.07 3.97 -9.80
N ARG A 129 -5.85 2.70 -9.48
CA ARG A 129 -6.81 1.60 -9.65
C ARG A 129 -7.26 1.10 -8.27
N PRO A 130 -8.50 0.60 -8.13
CA PRO A 130 -8.89 -0.09 -6.90
C PRO A 130 -8.00 -1.31 -6.68
N ASN A 131 -7.62 -1.52 -5.42
CA ASN A 131 -6.99 -2.76 -4.97
C ASN A 131 -8.04 -3.67 -4.33
N MET A 132 -7.66 -4.94 -4.09
CA MET A 132 -8.56 -5.95 -3.53
C MET A 132 -9.20 -5.53 -2.20
N PHE A 133 -8.47 -4.77 -1.37
CA PHE A 133 -8.98 -4.31 -0.07
C PHE A 133 -10.21 -3.42 -0.21
N VAL A 134 -10.29 -2.60 -1.27
CA VAL A 134 -11.47 -1.77 -1.55
C VAL A 134 -12.72 -2.64 -1.76
N CYS A 135 -12.59 -3.71 -2.54
CA CYS A 135 -13.67 -4.64 -2.82
C CYS A 135 -14.07 -5.39 -1.53
N ILE A 136 -13.10 -6.03 -0.87
CA ILE A 136 -13.35 -6.90 0.29
C ILE A 136 -13.93 -6.10 1.45
N LYS A 137 -13.38 -4.93 1.78
CA LYS A 137 -13.89 -4.11 2.89
C LYS A 137 -15.37 -3.75 2.71
N CYS A 138 -15.76 -3.32 1.52
CA CYS A 138 -17.16 -3.01 1.22
C CYS A 138 -18.03 -4.28 1.27
N HIS A 139 -17.54 -5.40 0.72
CA HIS A 139 -18.26 -6.67 0.71
C HIS A 139 -18.49 -7.21 2.13
N GLU A 140 -17.49 -7.13 3.01
CA GLU A 140 -17.62 -7.50 4.43
C GLU A 140 -18.63 -6.61 5.15
N GLN A 141 -18.55 -5.29 4.96
CA GLN A 141 -19.47 -4.32 5.56
C GLN A 141 -20.92 -4.55 5.11
N ARG A 142 -21.12 -4.89 3.83
CA ARG A 142 -22.44 -5.21 3.25
C ARG A 142 -22.83 -6.69 3.43
N LYS A 143 -22.00 -7.49 4.10
CA LYS A 143 -22.21 -8.94 4.34
C LYS A 143 -22.49 -9.74 3.07
N VAL A 144 -21.82 -9.41 1.97
CA VAL A 144 -21.87 -10.17 0.71
C VAL A 144 -20.60 -11.02 0.53
N THR A 145 -20.59 -11.90 -0.47
CA THR A 145 -19.51 -12.86 -0.68
C THR A 145 -18.14 -12.22 -0.86
N THR A 146 -17.15 -12.77 -0.17
CA THR A 146 -15.71 -12.47 -0.32
C THR A 146 -14.93 -13.66 -0.89
N LYS A 147 -15.64 -14.72 -1.34
CA LYS A 147 -15.02 -15.91 -1.93
C LYS A 147 -14.25 -15.53 -3.20
N CYS A 148 -12.97 -15.87 -3.26
CA CYS A 148 -12.08 -15.43 -4.34
C CYS A 148 -12.59 -15.87 -5.72
N ALA A 149 -13.15 -17.08 -5.83
CA ALA A 149 -13.71 -17.62 -7.08
C ALA A 149 -14.89 -16.84 -7.68
N VAL A 150 -15.54 -15.96 -6.89
CA VAL A 150 -16.60 -15.07 -7.41
C VAL A 150 -16.00 -13.86 -8.13
N CYS A 151 -14.82 -13.43 -7.73
CA CYS A 151 -14.15 -12.26 -8.28
C CYS A 151 -13.09 -12.62 -9.33
N HIS A 152 -12.32 -13.68 -9.08
CA HIS A 152 -11.17 -14.06 -9.90
C HIS A 152 -11.54 -15.10 -10.95
N TYR A 153 -11.15 -14.84 -12.20
CA TYR A 153 -11.36 -15.75 -13.32
C TYR A 153 -10.32 -16.88 -13.34
N TYR A 154 -9.04 -16.57 -13.07
CA TYR A 154 -7.95 -17.54 -13.18
C TYR A 154 -7.80 -18.44 -11.95
N PRO A 155 -7.62 -19.77 -12.13
CA PRO A 155 -7.57 -20.73 -11.02
C PRO A 155 -6.53 -20.44 -9.94
N ASP A 156 -5.36 -19.93 -10.32
CA ASP A 156 -4.25 -19.62 -9.40
C ASP A 156 -4.53 -18.44 -8.45
N ARG A 157 -5.65 -17.74 -8.64
CA ARG A 157 -6.14 -16.68 -7.74
C ARG A 157 -7.48 -17.00 -7.06
N LYS A 158 -8.04 -18.19 -7.28
CA LYS A 158 -9.34 -18.61 -6.72
C LYS A 158 -9.27 -19.19 -5.31
N SER A 159 -8.12 -19.62 -4.84
CA SER A 159 -7.89 -19.98 -3.43
C SER A 159 -6.39 -20.19 -3.19
N LEU A 160 -5.92 -19.81 -2.01
CA LEU A 160 -4.67 -20.31 -1.45
C LEU A 160 -5.02 -21.07 -0.16
N PRO A 161 -4.69 -22.38 -0.05
CA PRO A 161 -4.98 -23.19 1.15
C PRO A 161 -4.50 -22.58 2.46
N SER A 162 -3.54 -21.67 2.37
CA SER A 162 -2.87 -21.05 3.49
C SER A 162 -3.73 -20.04 4.26
N HIS A 163 -4.68 -19.36 3.60
CA HIS A 163 -5.50 -18.31 4.22
C HIS A 163 -6.70 -18.83 5.03
N GLU A 164 -7.07 -20.09 4.82
CA GLU A 164 -8.15 -20.75 5.55
C GLU A 164 -7.66 -21.42 6.84
N ASN A 165 -6.35 -21.43 7.07
CA ASN A 165 -5.75 -22.00 8.27
C ASN A 165 -5.93 -21.06 9.48
N PRO A 166 -6.64 -21.46 10.56
CA PRO A 166 -6.80 -20.63 11.76
C PRO A 166 -5.46 -20.24 12.42
N ALA A 167 -4.41 -21.04 12.23
CA ALA A 167 -3.06 -20.77 12.73
C ALA A 167 -2.22 -19.89 11.79
N TRP A 168 -2.79 -19.38 10.69
CA TRP A 168 -2.07 -18.62 9.65
C TRP A 168 -1.21 -17.50 10.22
N GLY A 169 -1.74 -16.73 11.18
CA GLY A 169 -1.01 -15.64 11.85
C GLY A 169 0.33 -16.07 12.46
N SER A 170 0.49 -17.34 12.84
CA SER A 170 1.72 -17.88 13.42
C SER A 170 2.58 -18.69 12.44
N VAL A 171 2.01 -19.18 11.34
CA VAL A 171 2.72 -20.07 10.41
C VAL A 171 3.03 -19.44 9.05
N HIS A 172 2.41 -18.32 8.70
CA HIS A 172 2.54 -17.72 7.37
C HIS A 172 3.97 -17.36 7.00
N GLY A 173 4.80 -16.95 7.97
CA GLY A 173 6.22 -16.66 7.73
C GLY A 173 7.04 -17.89 7.31
N LYS A 174 6.60 -19.12 7.60
CA LYS A 174 7.25 -20.35 7.10
C LYS A 174 6.88 -20.57 5.63
N THR A 175 5.60 -20.46 5.30
CA THR A 175 5.10 -20.57 3.92
C THR A 175 5.69 -19.48 3.01
N GLY A 176 5.75 -18.23 3.50
CA GLY A 176 6.31 -17.11 2.74
C GLY A 176 7.80 -17.25 2.42
N ARG A 177 8.57 -17.96 3.26
CA ARG A 177 9.99 -18.28 2.96
C ARG A 177 10.16 -19.33 1.86
N GLN A 178 9.14 -20.14 1.61
CA GLN A 178 9.17 -21.12 0.51
C GLN A 178 8.93 -20.45 -0.83
N ASP A 179 7.93 -19.56 -0.90
CA ASP A 179 7.62 -18.79 -2.11
C ASP A 179 6.89 -17.49 -1.79
N VAL A 180 7.67 -16.42 -1.57
CA VAL A 180 7.14 -15.06 -1.37
C VAL A 180 6.45 -14.51 -2.62
N SER A 181 6.85 -14.97 -3.82
CA SER A 181 6.28 -14.49 -5.07
C SER A 181 4.80 -14.86 -5.17
N ASN A 182 4.41 -16.00 -4.59
CA ASN A 182 3.02 -16.41 -4.50
C ASN A 182 2.17 -15.42 -3.68
N CYS A 183 2.72 -14.84 -2.60
CA CYS A 183 2.05 -13.82 -1.81
C CYS A 183 1.88 -12.51 -2.62
N ALA A 184 2.92 -12.12 -3.36
CA ALA A 184 2.95 -10.90 -4.16
C ALA A 184 1.94 -10.90 -5.33
N LYS A 185 1.41 -12.07 -5.74
CA LYS A 185 0.35 -12.18 -6.74
C LYS A 185 -0.94 -11.45 -6.34
N CYS A 186 -1.24 -11.42 -5.04
CA CYS A 186 -2.48 -10.85 -4.49
C CYS A 186 -2.21 -9.67 -3.54
N HIS A 187 -1.18 -9.78 -2.70
CA HIS A 187 -0.74 -8.69 -1.82
C HIS A 187 0.17 -7.72 -2.58
N TYR A 188 -0.34 -7.18 -3.68
CA TYR A 188 0.44 -6.37 -4.61
C TYR A 188 0.47 -4.90 -4.19
N ASP A 189 1.66 -4.44 -3.87
CA ASP A 189 2.04 -3.06 -3.69
C ASP A 189 3.07 -2.78 -4.79
N LYS A 190 2.84 -1.86 -5.76
CA LYS A 190 3.88 -1.58 -6.78
C LYS A 190 5.10 -0.86 -6.23
N GLU A 191 5.07 -0.34 -5.01
CA GLU A 191 6.28 0.05 -4.30
C GLU A 191 7.06 -1.18 -3.84
N SER A 192 6.42 -2.34 -3.66
CA SER A 192 7.02 -3.60 -3.18
C SER A 192 7.59 -4.52 -4.27
N GLN A 193 7.49 -4.18 -5.56
CA GLN A 193 8.13 -5.00 -6.61
C GLN A 193 9.66 -4.92 -6.59
N LYS A 194 10.20 -3.85 -6.01
CA LYS A 194 11.57 -3.89 -5.52
C LYS A 194 11.47 -4.38 -4.08
N PHE A 195 11.90 -5.61 -3.83
CA PHE A 195 12.33 -5.98 -2.48
C PHE A 195 13.18 -4.80 -1.97
N ALA A 196 12.91 -4.33 -0.75
CA ALA A 196 13.88 -3.46 -0.10
C ALA A 196 15.25 -4.14 -0.27
N THR A 197 16.27 -3.39 -0.73
CA THR A 197 17.62 -3.94 -0.89
C THR A 197 17.90 -4.84 0.31
N PRO A 198 18.24 -6.14 0.13
CA PRO A 198 18.11 -7.11 1.19
C PRO A 198 18.77 -6.61 2.46
N SER A 199 17.94 -6.21 3.44
CA SER A 199 18.43 -5.62 4.68
C SER A 199 18.78 -6.70 5.69
N THR A 200 18.18 -7.87 5.49
CA THR A 200 18.23 -9.03 6.40
C THR A 200 18.78 -10.29 5.73
N GLY A 201 18.86 -10.30 4.40
CA GLY A 201 19.10 -11.52 3.61
C GLY A 201 17.89 -12.47 3.55
N ASP A 202 16.76 -12.09 4.16
CA ASP A 202 15.50 -12.84 4.17
C ASP A 202 14.44 -12.14 3.31
N VAL A 203 14.15 -12.73 2.15
CA VAL A 203 13.27 -12.15 1.13
C VAL A 203 11.84 -11.92 1.66
N ILE A 204 11.32 -12.78 2.56
CA ILE A 204 9.97 -12.54 3.12
C ILE A 204 9.96 -11.37 4.10
N ALA A 205 11.05 -11.17 4.85
CA ALA A 205 11.18 -10.04 5.77
C ALA A 205 11.28 -8.72 4.99
N ASP A 206 12.09 -8.70 3.94
CA ASP A 206 12.21 -7.54 3.05
C ASP A 206 10.90 -7.24 2.32
N PHE A 207 10.16 -8.27 1.89
CA PHE A 207 8.82 -8.11 1.32
C PHE A 207 7.82 -7.53 2.33
N ALA A 208 7.80 -8.05 3.56
CA ALA A 208 6.89 -7.59 4.61
C ALA A 208 7.14 -6.11 4.99
N ARG A 209 8.39 -5.66 4.96
CA ARG A 209 8.78 -4.26 5.23
C ARG A 209 8.49 -3.31 4.07
N ALA A 210 8.61 -3.81 2.84
CA ALA A 210 8.31 -3.04 1.63
C ALA A 210 6.80 -2.93 1.33
N ASN A 211 5.98 -3.81 1.91
CA ASN A 211 4.55 -3.87 1.66
C ASN A 211 3.78 -3.21 2.82
N SER A 212 3.06 -2.13 2.50
CA SER A 212 2.30 -1.36 3.51
C SER A 212 1.26 -2.18 4.31
N TYR A 213 0.67 -3.22 3.71
CA TYR A 213 -0.26 -4.12 4.39
C TYR A 213 0.45 -5.01 5.41
N CYS A 214 1.52 -5.68 4.98
CA CYS A 214 2.32 -6.54 5.86
C CYS A 214 2.95 -5.73 7.00
N TYR A 215 3.51 -4.57 6.66
CA TYR A 215 4.16 -3.65 7.59
C TYR A 215 3.20 -3.20 8.71
N GLY A 216 1.92 -2.95 8.40
CA GLY A 216 0.93 -2.55 9.40
C GLY A 216 0.71 -3.56 10.53
N CYS A 217 0.86 -4.86 10.24
CA CYS A 217 0.82 -5.91 11.26
C CYS A 217 2.17 -6.10 11.93
N HIS A 218 3.26 -6.14 11.15
CA HIS A 218 4.62 -6.40 11.65
C HIS A 218 5.24 -5.26 12.47
N LEU A 219 4.65 -4.07 12.42
CA LEU A 219 5.01 -2.95 13.30
C LEU A 219 4.50 -3.09 14.75
N LYS A 220 3.53 -3.98 14.99
CA LYS A 220 2.96 -4.11 16.33
C LYS A 220 3.97 -4.84 17.21
N ARG A 221 4.36 -4.18 18.32
CA ARG A 221 5.22 -4.78 19.35
C ARG A 221 4.64 -6.13 19.77
N PRO A 222 5.37 -7.24 19.63
CA PRO A 222 4.86 -8.55 19.99
C PRO A 222 4.57 -8.65 21.51
N PRO A 223 3.54 -9.39 21.95
CA PRO A 223 3.18 -9.50 23.37
C PRO A 223 4.30 -10.03 24.27
N ASN A 224 5.22 -10.83 23.72
CA ASN A 224 6.36 -11.36 24.47
C ASN A 224 7.45 -10.32 24.75
N HIS A 225 7.37 -9.11 24.18
CA HIS A 225 8.28 -8.01 24.48
C HIS A 225 7.78 -7.26 25.72
N ASP A 226 7.68 -7.94 26.85
CA ASP A 226 7.31 -7.34 28.14
C ASP A 226 8.54 -6.70 28.84
N GLY A 227 8.35 -6.20 30.07
CA GLY A 227 9.43 -5.58 30.87
C GLY A 227 10.58 -6.54 31.23
N THR A 228 10.39 -7.84 31.07
CA THR A 228 11.40 -8.88 31.35
C THR A 228 12.08 -9.41 30.08
N TRP A 229 11.76 -8.84 28.91
CA TRP A 229 12.26 -9.29 27.61
C TRP A 229 13.79 -9.44 27.58
N MET A 230 14.53 -8.46 28.12
CA MET A 230 15.99 -8.47 28.07
C MET A 230 16.62 -9.70 28.74
N ALA A 231 16.01 -10.24 29.81
CA ALA A 231 16.49 -11.46 30.44
C ALA A 231 16.16 -12.73 29.64
N LYS A 232 15.06 -12.70 28.87
CA LYS A 232 14.54 -13.86 28.12
C LYS A 232 15.01 -13.90 26.66
N HIS A 233 15.50 -12.79 26.12
CA HIS A 233 15.85 -12.67 24.71
C HIS A 233 16.92 -13.68 24.22
N PRO A 234 17.94 -14.09 25.01
CA PRO A 234 18.93 -15.06 24.55
C PRO A 234 18.30 -16.44 24.32
N GLN A 235 17.44 -16.87 25.25
CA GLN A 235 16.71 -18.13 25.14
C GLN A 235 15.74 -18.09 23.95
N MET A 236 15.08 -16.95 23.72
CA MET A 236 14.20 -16.76 22.56
C MET A 236 14.96 -16.82 21.24
N ALA A 237 16.15 -16.22 21.16
CA ALA A 237 17.03 -16.29 20.01
C ALA A 237 17.52 -17.73 19.75
N ALA A 238 17.86 -18.48 20.81
CA ALA A 238 18.20 -19.90 20.72
C ALA A 238 17.02 -20.74 20.19
N ASN A 239 15.82 -20.52 20.71
CA ASN A 239 14.64 -21.34 20.38
C ASN A 239 14.06 -21.05 19.00
N ARG A 240 14.15 -19.79 18.53
CA ARG A 240 13.53 -19.36 17.27
C ARG A 240 14.54 -19.10 16.16
N GLY A 241 15.81 -18.90 16.48
CA GLY A 241 16.84 -18.47 15.54
C GLY A 241 16.77 -16.98 15.21
N LEU A 242 17.94 -16.39 14.96
CA LEU A 242 18.11 -14.97 14.62
C LEU A 242 17.30 -14.48 13.41
N PRO A 243 17.07 -15.26 12.33
CA PRO A 243 16.26 -14.80 11.20
C PRO A 243 14.83 -14.38 11.58
N ASN A 244 14.27 -14.92 12.67
CA ASN A 244 12.95 -14.49 13.16
C ASN A 244 12.98 -13.10 13.79
N CYS A 245 14.08 -12.74 14.45
CA CYS A 245 14.28 -11.40 15.00
C CYS A 245 14.48 -10.39 13.86
N PHE A 246 15.19 -10.80 12.81
CA PHE A 246 15.39 -9.99 11.62
C PHE A 246 14.11 -9.73 10.81
N ALA A 247 12.98 -10.35 11.16
CA ALA A 247 11.70 -9.92 10.59
C ALA A 247 11.37 -8.45 10.93
N CYS A 248 11.70 -8.01 12.15
CA CYS A 248 11.33 -6.68 12.68
C CYS A 248 12.51 -5.80 13.10
N HIS A 249 13.67 -6.40 13.37
CA HIS A 249 14.90 -5.72 13.79
C HIS A 249 15.99 -5.86 12.73
N ASP A 250 16.97 -4.96 12.76
CA ASP A 250 18.17 -5.08 11.93
C ASP A 250 19.40 -5.43 12.76
N LYS A 251 20.39 -6.01 12.09
CA LYS A 251 21.72 -6.19 12.66
C LYS A 251 22.37 -4.83 12.90
N GLU A 252 22.27 -3.94 11.93
CA GLU A 252 22.86 -2.59 11.92
C GLU A 252 21.80 -1.50 12.14
N GLN A 253 22.25 -0.25 12.20
CA GLN A 253 21.35 0.89 12.37
C GLN A 253 20.25 0.85 11.27
N PRO A 254 18.98 0.79 11.68
CA PRO A 254 17.88 0.49 10.77
C PRO A 254 17.63 1.63 9.78
N ARG A 255 17.22 1.27 8.56
CA ARG A 255 16.67 2.23 7.58
C ARG A 255 15.18 2.49 7.86
N GLN A 256 14.51 3.26 6.99
CA GLN A 256 13.05 3.46 7.07
C GLN A 256 12.29 2.12 7.11
N ASN A 257 11.19 2.06 7.84
CA ASN A 257 10.29 0.90 7.98
C ASN A 257 10.84 -0.30 8.77
N VAL A 258 11.72 -0.06 9.74
CA VAL A 258 12.21 -1.07 10.70
C VAL A 258 12.14 -0.49 12.11
N THR A 259 12.02 -1.34 13.12
CA THR A 259 12.02 -0.88 14.52
C THR A 259 13.39 -0.29 14.91
N GLY A 260 13.40 0.72 15.77
CA GLY A 260 14.63 1.47 16.10
C GLY A 260 15.69 0.69 16.91
N THR A 261 15.36 -0.50 17.40
CA THR A 261 16.31 -1.37 18.11
C THR A 261 17.03 -2.27 17.12
N TYR A 262 18.37 -2.26 17.15
CA TYR A 262 19.22 -3.06 16.27
C TYR A 262 20.34 -3.75 17.04
N CYS A 263 20.78 -4.91 16.57
CA CYS A 263 21.60 -5.80 17.40
C CYS A 263 23.00 -5.25 17.69
N ASN A 264 23.60 -4.55 16.72
CA ASN A 264 24.93 -3.95 16.88
C ASN A 264 24.96 -2.73 17.81
N THR A 265 23.82 -2.31 18.37
CA THR A 265 23.81 -1.40 19.52
C THR A 265 24.36 -2.09 20.80
N CYS A 266 24.36 -3.43 20.85
CA CYS A 266 24.83 -4.21 22.01
C CYS A 266 25.74 -5.43 21.69
N HIS A 267 25.69 -6.01 20.48
CA HIS A 267 26.32 -7.32 20.18
C HIS A 267 27.50 -7.30 19.19
N TRP A 268 27.79 -6.17 18.55
CA TRP A 268 28.93 -5.99 17.61
C TRP A 268 29.20 -7.16 16.64
N PHE A 269 28.18 -7.63 15.93
CA PHE A 269 28.32 -8.63 14.87
C PHE A 269 29.19 -8.08 13.72
N LYS A 270 30.21 -8.85 13.30
CA LYS A 270 31.05 -8.54 12.12
C LYS A 270 30.36 -8.96 10.82
N ASP A 271 30.69 -8.31 9.71
CA ASP A 271 30.22 -8.72 8.38
C ASP A 271 30.95 -9.96 7.87
N ALA A 272 30.22 -10.79 7.11
CA ALA A 272 30.86 -11.70 6.17
C ALA A 272 31.36 -10.89 4.96
N PRO A 273 32.56 -11.17 4.41
CA PRO A 273 33.06 -10.45 3.25
C PRO A 273 32.07 -10.53 2.08
N VAL A 274 31.73 -9.38 1.50
CA VAL A 274 30.86 -9.28 0.33
C VAL A 274 31.54 -10.00 -0.85
N PRO A 275 30.88 -10.98 -1.50
CA PRO A 275 31.43 -11.61 -2.69
C PRO A 275 31.67 -10.55 -3.77
N ALA A 276 32.89 -10.53 -4.33
CA ALA A 276 33.23 -9.59 -5.39
C ALA A 276 32.21 -9.66 -6.54
N PRO A 277 31.81 -8.51 -7.12
CA PRO A 277 30.87 -8.50 -8.23
C PRO A 277 31.44 -9.34 -9.37
N LYS A 278 30.65 -10.30 -9.86
CA LYS A 278 30.98 -11.05 -11.08
C LYS A 278 31.13 -10.03 -12.22
N LYS A 279 32.36 -9.89 -12.72
CA LYS A 279 32.65 -9.11 -13.93
C LYS A 279 31.77 -9.69 -15.05
N LYS A 280 30.93 -8.85 -15.65
CA LYS A 280 30.25 -9.14 -16.91
C LYS A 280 31.19 -8.85 -18.06
#